data_AF-A0A399W8U1-F1
#
_entry.id   AF-A0A399W8U1-F1
#
_cell.length_a   1.000
_cell.length_b   1.000
_cell.length_c   1.000
_cell.angle_alpha   90.00
_cell.angle_beta   90.00
_cell.angle_gamma   90.00
#
_symmetry.space_group_name_H-M   'P 1'
#
loop_
_entity.id
_entity.type
_entity.pdbx_description
1 polymer ?
#
loop_
_entity_poly.entity_id
_entity_poly.type
_entity_poly.pdbx_seq_one_letter_code
_entity_poly.pdbx_strand_id
1 'polypeptide(L)'
;MLQYTTGEQRLYVGGLLVDTKFHPAGNTIVPSTSYADVRIGYSRVNNGYFNGKIDEVYFYNKPLSDQEVQDLYNAVSDGMQSRYTFDEGSGLVATDSSGNGNDGAIAGATWTTGKNGKALNFDGINDFVSVPRTNQDEISIAAWFYKTVNDKKAADAILGAWKWNSDVQLQEGFDVRF
;
A
#
# COMPACT_ATOMS: atom_id res chain seq x y z
N MET A 1 6.22 3.82 14.34
CA MET A 1 5.27 4.48 15.26
C MET A 1 5.97 4.77 16.59
N LEU A 2 5.62 5.85 17.30
CA LEU A 2 6.17 6.19 18.62
C LEU A 2 5.07 6.09 19.70
N GLN A 3 5.33 5.39 20.82
CA GLN A 3 4.42 5.31 21.98
C GLN A 3 5.05 5.92 23.24
N TYR A 4 4.23 6.41 24.18
CA TYR A 4 4.71 6.93 25.48
C TYR A 4 3.83 6.60 26.70
N THR A 5 4.34 5.82 27.63
CA THR A 5 3.80 5.64 28.99
C THR A 5 4.82 6.11 30.02
N THR A 6 4.46 7.04 30.92
CA THR A 6 5.26 7.56 32.04
C THR A 6 6.79 7.48 31.87
N GLY A 7 7.35 8.31 30.99
CA GLY A 7 8.80 8.44 30.76
C GLY A 7 9.38 7.46 29.74
N GLU A 8 8.63 6.49 29.26
CA GLU A 8 9.07 5.55 28.23
C GLU A 8 8.73 6.08 26.83
N GLN A 9 9.65 5.93 25.88
CA GLN A 9 9.45 6.15 24.45
C GLN A 9 9.76 4.86 23.73
N ARG A 10 8.82 4.35 22.93
CA ARG A 10 9.02 3.14 22.13
C ARG A 10 9.02 3.44 20.65
N LEU A 11 9.92 2.85 19.89
CA LEU A 11 9.97 2.93 18.43
C LEU A 11 9.60 1.58 17.83
N TYR A 12 8.67 1.60 16.88
CA TYR A 12 8.26 0.43 16.12
C TYR A 12 8.55 0.59 14.64
N VAL A 13 9.06 -0.46 14.01
CA VAL A 13 9.28 -0.58 12.56
C VAL A 13 8.64 -1.89 12.09
N GLY A 14 7.76 -1.81 11.08
CA GLY A 14 7.03 -2.99 10.59
C GLY A 14 6.14 -3.65 11.65
N GLY A 15 5.52 -2.85 12.53
CA GLY A 15 4.69 -3.35 13.64
C GLY A 15 5.47 -3.91 14.85
N LEU A 16 6.79 -4.08 14.75
CA LEU A 16 7.63 -4.66 15.81
C LEU A 16 8.39 -3.60 16.61
N LEU A 17 8.51 -3.80 17.93
CA LEU A 17 9.30 -2.94 18.81
C LEU A 17 10.79 -3.10 18.48
N VAL A 18 11.45 -1.98 18.15
CA VAL A 18 12.89 -1.97 17.81
C VAL A 18 13.75 -1.20 18.81
N ASP A 19 13.16 -0.25 19.55
CA ASP A 19 13.90 0.52 20.55
C ASP A 19 12.96 1.01 21.65
N THR A 20 13.49 1.06 22.87
CA THR A 20 12.83 1.64 24.04
C THR A 20 13.80 2.59 24.71
N LYS A 21 13.41 3.87 24.81
CA LYS A 21 14.16 4.89 25.54
C LYS A 21 13.42 5.31 26.79
N PHE A 22 14.13 5.33 27.91
CA PHE A 22 13.62 5.85 29.16
C PHE A 22 14.10 7.28 29.37
N HIS A 23 13.17 8.16 29.70
CA HIS A 23 13.39 9.54 30.07
C HIS A 23 13.17 9.68 31.58
N PRO A 24 14.07 10.34 32.32
CA PRO A 24 13.89 10.55 33.74
C PRO A 24 12.62 11.35 34.04
N ALA A 25 12.04 11.12 35.23
CA ALA A 25 10.81 11.79 35.66
C ALA A 25 10.95 13.32 35.53
N GLY A 26 10.01 13.94 34.81
CA GLY A 26 10.02 15.39 34.52
C GLY A 26 10.45 15.77 33.11
N ASN A 27 10.87 14.81 32.26
CA ASN A 27 11.24 15.06 30.86
C ASN A 27 10.36 14.26 29.87
N THR A 28 9.08 14.14 30.19
CA THR A 28 8.03 13.70 29.24
C THR A 28 8.00 14.64 28.03
N ILE A 29 7.39 14.25 26.91
CA ILE A 29 7.02 15.22 25.86
C ILE A 29 6.27 16.36 26.54
N VAL A 30 6.94 17.49 26.68
CA VAL A 30 6.32 18.73 27.15
C VAL A 30 5.65 19.31 25.91
N PRO A 31 4.34 19.61 25.95
CA PRO A 31 3.70 20.32 24.85
C PRO A 31 4.55 21.52 24.47
N SER A 32 4.94 21.62 23.20
CA SER A 32 5.70 22.77 22.73
C SER A 32 4.79 23.99 22.85
N THR A 33 5.04 24.84 23.84
CA THR A 33 4.32 26.12 24.01
C THR A 33 5.04 27.25 23.30
N SER A 34 6.29 27.05 22.89
CA SER A 34 7.13 28.07 22.28
C SER A 34 6.87 28.28 20.78
N TYR A 35 6.23 27.31 20.12
CA TYR A 35 5.94 27.36 18.69
C TYR A 35 4.50 26.96 18.43
N ALA A 36 3.87 27.62 17.45
CA ALA A 36 2.47 27.37 17.10
C ALA A 36 2.26 26.06 16.29
N ASP A 37 3.34 25.42 15.84
CA ASP A 37 3.31 24.31 14.89
C ASP A 37 4.32 23.19 15.20
N VAL A 38 3.91 21.96 14.88
CA VAL A 38 4.79 20.78 14.74
C VAL A 38 5.09 20.58 13.25
N ARG A 39 6.35 20.26 12.92
CA ARG A 39 6.79 20.07 11.52
C ARG A 39 7.13 18.62 11.25
N ILE A 40 6.59 18.07 10.17
CA ILE A 40 6.93 16.74 9.63
C ILE A 40 8.07 16.92 8.61
N GLY A 41 9.09 16.07 8.66
CA GLY A 41 10.23 16.11 7.72
C GLY A 41 11.28 17.20 8.01
N TYR A 42 11.21 17.88 9.16
CA TYR A 42 12.19 18.89 9.57
C TYR A 42 12.43 18.89 11.08
N SER A 43 13.70 18.98 11.49
CA SER A 43 14.12 19.14 12.89
C SER A 43 14.55 20.58 13.16
N ARG A 44 13.84 21.25 14.08
CA ARG A 44 14.20 22.60 14.57
C ARG A 44 15.51 22.63 15.33
N VAL A 45 15.82 21.56 16.07
CA VAL A 45 16.99 21.52 16.98
C VAL A 45 18.29 21.48 16.19
N ASN A 46 18.34 20.66 15.15
CA ASN A 46 19.55 20.45 14.35
C ASN A 46 19.46 21.12 12.96
N ASN A 47 18.40 21.89 12.71
CA ASN A 47 18.08 22.49 11.41
C ASN A 47 18.16 21.50 10.23
N GLY A 48 17.80 20.24 10.47
CA GLY A 48 17.92 19.15 9.50
C GLY A 48 16.62 18.91 8.75
N TYR A 49 16.71 18.59 7.46
CA TYR A 49 15.59 18.20 6.61
C TYR A 49 15.64 16.70 6.32
N PHE A 50 14.49 16.04 6.34
CA PHE A 50 14.35 14.65 5.94
C PHE A 50 14.57 14.53 4.43
N ASN A 51 15.47 13.64 4.01
CA ASN A 51 15.72 13.33 2.60
C ASN A 51 15.11 11.97 2.27
N GLY A 52 13.86 11.97 1.80
CA GLY A 52 13.11 10.78 1.49
C GLY A 52 11.62 11.09 1.26
N LYS A 53 10.78 10.06 1.32
CA LYS A 53 9.32 10.17 1.23
C LYS A 53 8.70 9.82 2.60
N ILE A 54 7.71 10.59 3.02
CA ILE A 54 6.90 10.35 4.23
C ILE A 54 5.45 10.24 3.76
N ASP A 55 4.74 9.24 4.25
CA ASP A 55 3.33 9.02 3.96
C ASP A 55 2.61 8.51 5.21
N GLU A 56 1.28 8.62 5.25
CA GLU A 56 0.40 8.02 6.28
C GLU A 56 0.80 8.37 7.73
N VAL A 57 0.84 9.67 8.06
CA VAL A 57 1.21 10.17 9.39
C VAL A 57 -0.02 10.33 10.30
N TYR A 58 -0.03 9.60 11.40
CA TYR A 58 -1.09 9.62 12.40
C TYR A 58 -0.60 10.22 13.74
N PHE A 59 -1.47 11.00 14.39
CA PHE A 59 -1.27 11.47 15.75
C PHE A 59 -2.34 10.88 16.67
N TYR A 60 -1.92 10.23 17.74
CA TYR A 60 -2.81 9.69 18.77
C TYR A 60 -2.65 10.49 20.06
N ASN A 61 -3.77 10.74 20.75
CA ASN A 61 -3.80 11.41 22.05
C ASN A 61 -3.58 10.43 23.22
N LYS A 62 -3.16 9.20 22.93
CA LYS A 62 -2.84 8.15 23.91
C LYS A 62 -1.60 7.38 23.47
N PRO A 63 -0.85 6.78 24.41
CA PRO A 63 0.00 5.66 24.05
C PRO A 63 -0.84 4.54 23.47
N LEU A 64 -0.37 3.99 22.36
CA LEU A 64 -0.84 2.71 21.87
C LEU A 64 -0.10 1.61 22.64
N SER A 65 -0.69 0.43 22.72
CA SER A 65 -0.05 -0.80 23.20
C SER A 65 0.70 -1.51 22.06
N ASP A 66 1.59 -2.44 22.39
CA ASP A 66 2.31 -3.25 21.40
C ASP A 66 1.34 -3.94 20.42
N GLN A 67 0.24 -4.49 20.95
CA GLN A 67 -0.81 -5.11 20.14
C GLN A 67 -1.50 -4.10 19.24
N GLU A 68 -1.89 -2.92 19.73
CA GLU A 68 -2.53 -1.89 18.89
C GLU A 68 -1.61 -1.40 17.76
N VAL A 69 -0.30 -1.39 17.96
CA VAL A 69 0.65 -1.03 16.90
C VAL A 69 0.79 -2.13 15.87
N GLN A 70 0.81 -3.38 16.31
CA GLN A 70 0.77 -4.52 15.42
C GLN A 70 -0.54 -4.55 14.63
N ASP A 71 -1.67 -4.30 15.27
CA ASP A 71 -2.98 -4.24 14.64
C ASP A 71 -3.08 -3.07 13.66
N LEU A 72 -2.51 -1.89 13.95
CA LEU A 72 -2.49 -0.78 13.00
C LEU A 72 -1.60 -1.05 11.79
N TYR A 73 -0.46 -1.71 12.00
CA TYR A 73 0.38 -2.17 10.90
C TYR A 73 -0.36 -3.20 10.04
N ASN A 74 -1.02 -4.15 10.71
CA ASN A 74 -1.79 -5.20 10.06
C ASN A 74 -3.09 -4.66 9.44
N ALA A 75 -3.69 -3.59 9.94
CA ALA A 75 -4.94 -3.02 9.43
C ALA A 75 -4.75 -2.38 8.05
N VAL A 76 -3.53 -1.92 7.73
CA VAL A 76 -3.17 -1.55 6.35
C VAL A 76 -3.16 -2.80 5.43
N SER A 77 -3.03 -3.99 6.00
CA SER A 77 -3.08 -5.28 5.30
C SER A 77 -4.32 -6.14 5.60
N ASP A 78 -5.23 -5.71 6.48
CA ASP A 78 -6.34 -6.55 6.93
C ASP A 78 -7.37 -6.65 5.80
N GLY A 79 -7.60 -7.87 5.35
CA GLY A 79 -8.37 -8.15 4.13
C GLY A 79 -7.63 -7.93 2.79
N MET A 80 -6.43 -7.32 2.77
CA MET A 80 -5.66 -7.14 1.54
C MET A 80 -5.13 -8.48 1.02
N GLN A 81 -5.67 -8.96 -0.10
CA GLN A 81 -5.28 -10.25 -0.66
C GLN A 81 -4.01 -10.18 -1.53
N SER A 82 -3.82 -9.08 -2.25
CA SER A 82 -2.65 -8.88 -3.11
C SER A 82 -2.40 -7.39 -3.31
N ARG A 83 -1.12 -7.02 -3.52
CA ARG A 83 -0.73 -5.65 -3.85
C ARG A 83 0.41 -5.64 -4.87
N TYR A 84 0.10 -5.20 -6.08
CA TYR A 84 1.08 -5.04 -7.15
C TYR A 84 1.42 -3.56 -7.32
N THR A 85 2.66 -3.19 -7.03
CA THR A 85 3.13 -1.80 -7.23
C THR A 85 3.67 -1.57 -8.64
N PHE A 86 4.12 -2.64 -9.31
CA PHE A 86 4.81 -2.59 -10.59
C PHE A 86 6.07 -1.71 -10.56
N ASP A 87 6.82 -1.77 -9.46
CA ASP A 87 8.04 -1.01 -9.24
C ASP A 87 9.34 -1.79 -9.53
N GLU A 88 9.24 -3.07 -9.89
CA GLU A 88 10.38 -3.97 -10.15
C GLU A 88 11.19 -3.52 -11.37
N GLY A 89 10.52 -2.99 -12.39
CA GLY A 89 11.14 -2.33 -13.54
C GLY A 89 11.88 -3.26 -14.51
N SER A 90 11.86 -4.58 -14.29
CA SER A 90 12.42 -5.59 -15.19
C SER A 90 11.87 -6.99 -14.88
N GLY A 91 12.07 -7.94 -15.79
CA GLY A 91 11.62 -9.32 -15.63
C GLY A 91 10.17 -9.56 -16.05
N LEU A 92 9.68 -10.77 -15.74
CA LEU A 92 8.35 -11.27 -16.14
C LEU A 92 7.45 -11.58 -14.94
N VAL A 93 7.82 -11.11 -13.75
CA VAL A 93 7.08 -11.32 -12.50
C VAL A 93 6.68 -9.97 -11.95
N ALA A 94 5.40 -9.84 -11.62
CA ALA A 94 4.86 -8.75 -10.81
C ALA A 94 4.76 -9.26 -9.37
N THR A 95 5.59 -8.74 -8.47
CA THR A 95 5.67 -9.27 -7.11
C THR A 95 4.49 -8.79 -6.28
N ASP A 96 3.90 -9.71 -5.52
CA ASP A 96 2.89 -9.41 -4.52
C ASP A 96 3.55 -8.83 -3.26
N SER A 97 3.49 -7.51 -3.14
CA SER A 97 4.01 -6.77 -1.99
C SER A 97 3.14 -6.86 -0.74
N SER A 98 1.99 -7.57 -0.79
CA SER A 98 1.17 -7.82 0.40
C SER A 98 1.79 -8.86 1.35
N GLY A 99 2.69 -9.70 0.85
CA GLY A 99 3.30 -10.79 1.61
C GLY A 99 2.53 -12.12 1.56
N ASN A 100 1.44 -12.21 0.79
CA ASN A 100 0.64 -13.43 0.66
C ASN A 100 1.15 -14.40 -0.42
N GLY A 101 2.21 -14.04 -1.14
CA GLY A 101 2.83 -14.90 -2.15
C GLY A 101 1.99 -15.05 -3.42
N ASN A 102 1.10 -14.11 -3.70
CA ASN A 102 0.25 -14.13 -4.89
C ASN A 102 0.95 -13.51 -6.11
N ASP A 103 2.22 -13.84 -6.37
CA ASP A 103 2.97 -13.23 -7.48
C ASP A 103 2.28 -13.42 -8.83
N GLY A 104 2.28 -12.35 -9.64
CA GLY A 104 1.70 -12.32 -10.97
C GLY A 104 2.71 -12.62 -12.07
N ALA A 105 2.28 -13.31 -13.13
CA ALA A 105 3.08 -13.54 -14.34
C ALA A 105 2.74 -12.51 -15.42
N ILE A 106 3.74 -11.78 -15.91
CA ILE A 106 3.59 -10.74 -16.93
C ILE A 106 3.71 -11.37 -18.32
N ALA A 107 2.73 -11.11 -19.19
CA ALA A 107 2.75 -11.51 -20.59
C ALA A 107 2.50 -10.29 -21.48
N GLY A 108 3.41 -10.05 -22.44
CA GLY A 108 3.31 -8.98 -23.44
C GLY A 108 3.65 -7.57 -22.92
N ALA A 109 3.11 -7.21 -21.75
CA ALA A 109 3.29 -5.88 -21.17
C ALA A 109 4.77 -5.53 -20.91
N THR A 110 5.11 -4.25 -21.07
CA THR A 110 6.49 -3.77 -20.97
C THR A 110 6.66 -2.75 -19.85
N TRP A 111 7.83 -2.73 -19.21
CA TRP A 111 8.12 -1.79 -18.12
C TRP A 111 8.25 -0.35 -18.62
N THR A 112 7.63 0.59 -17.91
CA THR A 112 7.65 2.02 -18.21
C THR A 112 7.73 2.87 -16.95
N THR A 113 7.71 4.19 -17.09
CA THR A 113 7.60 5.14 -15.96
C THR A 113 6.13 5.28 -15.56
N GLY A 114 5.84 5.04 -14.27
CA GLY A 114 4.50 5.17 -13.71
C GLY A 114 4.23 6.56 -13.12
N LYS A 115 3.04 6.74 -12.53
CA LYS A 115 2.70 7.94 -11.75
C LYS A 115 3.69 8.17 -10.61
N ASN A 116 4.02 7.09 -9.91
CA ASN A 116 5.06 7.00 -8.90
C ASN A 116 5.94 5.80 -9.28
N GLY A 117 7.24 5.99 -9.46
CA GLY A 117 8.15 4.86 -9.76
C GLY A 117 7.96 4.28 -11.16
N LYS A 118 7.83 2.95 -11.26
CA LYS A 118 7.63 2.23 -12.52
C LYS A 118 6.17 1.83 -12.71
N ALA A 119 5.87 1.29 -13.87
CA ALA A 119 4.57 0.72 -14.22
C ALA A 119 4.74 -0.28 -15.36
N LEU A 120 3.65 -0.96 -15.71
CA LEU A 120 3.53 -1.71 -16.96
C LEU A 120 2.75 -0.89 -18.00
N ASN A 121 3.27 -0.89 -19.23
CA ASN A 121 2.59 -0.38 -20.42
C ASN A 121 1.91 -1.54 -21.13
N PHE A 122 0.60 -1.41 -21.32
CA PHE A 122 -0.24 -2.34 -22.05
C PHE A 122 -0.57 -1.73 -23.42
N ASP A 123 -0.28 -2.44 -24.51
CA ASP A 123 -0.40 -1.95 -25.89
C ASP A 123 -1.80 -2.15 -26.50
N GLY A 124 -2.68 -2.87 -25.80
CA GLY A 124 -4.05 -3.16 -26.22
C GLY A 124 -4.18 -4.36 -27.17
N ILE A 125 -3.15 -5.17 -27.37
CA ILE A 125 -3.15 -6.33 -28.28
C ILE A 125 -3.21 -7.65 -27.51
N ASN A 126 -2.17 -7.96 -26.72
CA ASN A 126 -2.03 -9.28 -26.07
C ASN A 126 -1.37 -9.21 -24.69
N ASP A 127 -1.56 -8.10 -23.99
CA ASP A 127 -0.90 -7.81 -22.74
C ASP A 127 -1.78 -8.13 -21.52
N PHE A 128 -1.24 -8.85 -20.54
CA PHE A 128 -1.91 -9.10 -19.26
C PHE A 128 -0.91 -9.45 -18.15
N VAL A 129 -1.39 -9.36 -16.91
CA VAL A 129 -0.73 -9.96 -15.74
C VAL A 129 -1.66 -11.04 -15.19
N SER A 130 -1.19 -12.29 -15.20
CA SER A 130 -1.93 -13.41 -14.64
C SER A 130 -1.64 -13.54 -13.16
N VAL A 131 -2.66 -13.40 -12.32
CA VAL A 131 -2.57 -13.51 -10.86
C VAL A 131 -3.37 -14.71 -10.36
N PRO A 132 -3.08 -15.27 -9.16
CA PRO A 132 -3.89 -16.34 -8.58
C PRO A 132 -5.37 -15.96 -8.42
N ARG A 133 -6.25 -16.96 -8.52
CA ARG A 133 -7.70 -16.76 -8.38
C ARG A 133 -8.06 -16.27 -6.98
N THR A 134 -8.90 -15.25 -6.92
CA THR A 134 -9.60 -14.82 -5.70
C THR A 134 -10.83 -15.71 -5.49
N ASN A 135 -11.00 -16.27 -4.30
CA ASN A 135 -12.12 -17.13 -3.90
C ASN A 135 -12.99 -16.46 -2.80
N GLN A 136 -13.11 -15.14 -2.86
CA GLN A 136 -13.86 -14.33 -1.90
C GLN A 136 -15.23 -13.98 -2.48
N ASP A 137 -16.27 -14.06 -1.66
CA ASP A 137 -17.65 -13.74 -2.05
C ASP A 137 -17.85 -12.23 -2.26
N GLU A 138 -17.06 -11.41 -1.56
CA GLU A 138 -17.05 -9.96 -1.66
C GLU A 138 -15.61 -9.46 -1.86
N ILE A 139 -15.43 -8.51 -2.77
CA ILE A 139 -14.12 -7.92 -3.07
C ILE A 139 -14.22 -6.39 -3.20
N SER A 140 -13.14 -5.71 -2.83
CA SER A 140 -12.92 -4.29 -3.10
C SER A 140 -11.64 -4.14 -3.91
N ILE A 141 -11.68 -3.30 -4.94
CA ILE A 141 -10.54 -3.06 -5.83
C ILE A 141 -10.29 -1.55 -5.89
N ALA A 142 -9.04 -1.15 -5.70
CA ALA A 142 -8.58 0.21 -5.90
C ALA A 142 -7.35 0.20 -6.82
N ALA A 143 -7.38 1.03 -7.86
CA ALA A 143 -6.29 1.12 -8.83
C ALA A 143 -6.12 2.55 -9.35
N TRP A 144 -4.88 2.92 -9.66
CA TRP A 144 -4.60 4.06 -10.53
C TRP A 144 -4.29 3.55 -11.93
N PHE A 145 -4.91 4.14 -12.94
CA PHE A 145 -4.68 3.80 -14.35
C PHE A 145 -4.72 5.06 -15.21
N TYR A 146 -4.07 5.00 -16.37
CA TYR A 146 -4.09 6.06 -17.37
C TYR A 146 -4.29 5.44 -18.75
N LYS A 147 -5.38 5.82 -19.42
CA LYS A 147 -5.74 5.34 -20.75
C LYS A 147 -5.16 6.28 -21.82
N THR A 148 -4.35 5.77 -22.72
CA THR A 148 -3.69 6.56 -23.78
C THR A 148 -4.54 6.71 -25.04
N VAL A 149 -5.42 5.74 -25.30
CA VAL A 149 -6.29 5.71 -26.47
C VAL A 149 -7.67 5.23 -26.05
N ASN A 150 -8.73 5.85 -26.55
CA ASN A 150 -10.09 5.34 -26.34
C ASN A 150 -10.43 4.35 -27.46
N ASP A 151 -10.24 3.05 -27.23
CA ASP A 151 -10.75 2.03 -28.16
C ASP A 151 -12.28 1.96 -28.05
N LYS A 152 -12.95 1.77 -29.19
CA LYS A 152 -14.41 1.60 -29.29
C LYS A 152 -14.79 0.23 -29.87
N LYS A 153 -13.81 -0.61 -30.24
CA LYS A 153 -14.06 -1.91 -30.86
C LYS A 153 -14.30 -3.02 -29.84
N ALA A 154 -13.51 -3.07 -28.78
CA ALA A 154 -13.67 -3.97 -27.64
C ALA A 154 -13.79 -3.16 -26.35
N ALA A 155 -14.36 -3.77 -25.31
CA ALA A 155 -14.39 -3.15 -23.99
C ALA A 155 -13.00 -3.24 -23.36
N ASP A 156 -12.52 -2.14 -22.79
CA ASP A 156 -11.27 -2.13 -22.04
C ASP A 156 -11.54 -2.57 -20.60
N ALA A 157 -10.70 -3.45 -20.06
CA ALA A 157 -10.82 -3.97 -18.71
C ALA A 157 -9.58 -3.64 -17.87
N ILE A 158 -9.77 -3.22 -16.61
CA ILE A 158 -8.68 -3.12 -15.63
C ILE A 158 -8.42 -4.48 -14.98
N LEU A 159 -9.49 -5.23 -14.70
CA LEU A 159 -9.44 -6.54 -14.09
C LEU A 159 -10.66 -7.33 -14.54
N GLY A 160 -10.44 -8.54 -15.04
CA GLY A 160 -11.50 -9.42 -15.48
C GLY A 160 -11.16 -10.88 -15.21
N ALA A 161 -12.12 -11.60 -14.65
CA ALA A 161 -12.11 -13.05 -14.58
C ALA A 161 -13.54 -13.47 -14.90
N TRP A 162 -13.79 -14.03 -16.09
CA TRP A 162 -15.14 -14.42 -16.49
C TRP A 162 -15.14 -15.81 -17.08
N LYS A 163 -16.04 -16.65 -16.59
CA LYS A 163 -16.35 -17.95 -17.18
C LYS A 163 -17.79 -17.91 -17.66
N TRP A 164 -17.95 -17.89 -18.98
CA TRP A 164 -19.27 -17.88 -19.60
C TRP A 164 -19.95 -19.25 -19.50
N ASN A 165 -21.26 -19.22 -19.27
CA ASN A 165 -22.14 -20.36 -19.34
C ASN A 165 -23.48 -19.91 -19.93
N SER A 166 -24.13 -20.79 -20.72
CA SER A 166 -25.46 -20.52 -21.28
C SER A 166 -26.53 -20.42 -20.19
N ASP A 167 -26.33 -21.11 -19.07
CA ASP A 167 -27.12 -20.92 -17.86
C ASP A 167 -26.50 -19.78 -17.03
N VAL A 168 -27.28 -18.71 -16.84
CA VAL A 168 -26.85 -17.53 -16.09
C VAL A 168 -26.52 -17.83 -14.63
N GLN A 169 -27.08 -18.91 -14.05
CA GLN A 169 -26.78 -19.33 -12.69
C GLN A 169 -25.42 -20.02 -12.56
N LEU A 170 -24.83 -20.44 -13.69
CA LEU A 170 -23.54 -21.13 -13.76
C LEU A 170 -22.43 -20.24 -14.33
N GLN A 171 -22.71 -18.96 -14.58
CA GLN A 171 -21.68 -17.97 -14.93
C GLN A 171 -20.86 -17.65 -13.68
N GLU A 172 -19.54 -17.56 -13.84
CA GLU A 172 -18.63 -17.21 -12.73
C GLU A 172 -17.83 -15.96 -13.06
N GLY A 173 -17.62 -15.13 -12.04
CA GLY A 173 -16.65 -14.05 -12.04
C GLY A 173 -17.22 -12.67 -12.33
N PHE A 174 -16.35 -11.75 -12.71
CA PHE A 174 -16.67 -10.33 -12.85
C PHE A 174 -15.72 -9.67 -13.85
N ASP A 175 -16.10 -8.47 -14.29
CA ASP A 175 -15.26 -7.64 -15.14
C ASP A 175 -15.43 -6.17 -14.78
N VAL A 176 -14.31 -5.46 -14.60
CA VAL A 176 -14.29 -4.01 -14.34
C VAL A 176 -13.88 -3.31 -15.63
N ARG A 177 -14.89 -2.88 -16.40
CA ARG A 177 -14.76 -2.33 -17.76
C ARG A 177 -15.11 -0.85 -17.85
N PHE A 178 -14.64 -0.17 -18.90
CA PHE A 178 -14.99 1.20 -19.28
C PHE A 178 -14.89 1.43 -20.79
#